data_AF-A0A523JAG9-F1
#
_entry.id   AF-A0A523JAG9-F1
#
_cell.length_a   1.000
_cell.length_b   1.000
_cell.length_c   1.000
_cell.angle_alpha   90.00
_cell.angle_beta   90.00
_cell.angle_gamma   90.00
#
_symmetry.space_group_name_H-M   'P 1'
#
loop_
_entity.id
_entity.type
_entity.pdbx_description
1 polymer ?
#
loop_
_entity_poly.entity_id
_entity_poly.type
_entity_poly.pdbx_seq_one_letter_code
_entity_poly.pdbx_strand_id
1 'polypeptide(L)'
;MITVVSFSVLIFGTLGWIVFVGIVIFSFGEMMASPKSKEYTGKIAPPEKVALYMGYFYWCVALGNLFGGILSGQLYAAFARDMQRPDIMWFIFGAIAFFSAMLILLYDRLVIKKI
;
A
#
# COMPACT_ATOMS: atom_id res chain seq x y z
N MET A 1 -8.16 -1.13 1.15
CA MET A 1 -9.07 -0.88 2.29
C MET A 1 -8.58 -1.54 3.58
N ILE A 2 -8.23 -2.82 3.59
CA ILE A 2 -7.72 -3.52 4.80
C ILE A 2 -6.42 -2.91 5.34
N THR A 3 -5.49 -2.49 4.46
CA THR A 3 -4.23 -1.82 4.85
C THR A 3 -4.44 -0.45 5.50
N VAL A 4 -5.50 0.27 5.14
CA VAL A 4 -5.86 1.56 5.77
C VAL A 4 -6.24 1.34 7.24
N VAL A 5 -7.02 0.30 7.51
CA VAL A 5 -7.45 -0.07 8.87
C VAL A 5 -6.24 -0.41 9.75
N SER A 6 -5.23 -1.10 9.20
CA SER A 6 -3.98 -1.36 9.93
C SER A 6 -3.28 -0.08 10.37
N PHE A 7 -3.12 0.90 9.48
CA PHE A 7 -2.45 2.16 9.82
C PHE A 7 -3.26 2.99 10.80
N SER A 8 -4.59 2.93 10.74
CA SER A 8 -5.46 3.60 11.72
C SER A 8 -5.39 2.98 13.12
N VAL A 9 -5.23 1.66 13.23
CA VAL A 9 -5.06 0.98 14.53
C VAL A 9 -3.77 1.42 15.23
N LEU A 10 -2.70 1.69 14.48
CA LEU A 10 -1.42 2.16 15.01
C LEU A 10 -1.45 3.60 15.56
N ILE A 11 -2.52 4.36 15.30
CA ILE A 11 -2.74 5.72 15.85
C ILE A 11 -3.16 5.66 17.33
N PHE A 12 -3.83 4.59 17.76
CA PHE A 12 -4.41 4.50 19.10
C PHE A 12 -3.41 4.15 20.22
N GLY A 13 -2.17 3.81 19.88
CA GLY A 13 -1.09 3.65 20.86
C GLY A 13 0.05 2.74 20.40
N THR A 14 1.19 2.86 21.09
CA THR A 14 2.41 2.07 20.87
C THR A 14 2.51 0.84 21.77
N LEU A 15 1.44 0.48 22.49
CA LEU A 15 1.36 -0.75 23.27
C LEU A 15 1.60 -1.96 22.35
N GLY A 16 2.44 -2.91 22.77
CA GLY A 16 2.89 -4.03 21.93
C GLY A 16 1.76 -4.85 21.29
N TRP A 17 0.61 -4.98 21.97
CA TRP A 17 -0.58 -5.65 21.45
C TRP A 17 -1.25 -4.91 20.28
N ILE A 18 -1.25 -3.57 20.30
CA ILE A 18 -1.83 -2.75 19.22
C ILE A 18 -0.97 -2.87 17.96
N VAL A 19 0.35 -2.85 18.13
CA VAL A 19 1.30 -3.06 17.03
C VAL A 19 1.14 -4.45 16.43
N PHE A 20 0.99 -5.48 17.27
CA PHE A 20 0.73 -6.85 16.81
C PHE A 20 -0.53 -6.96 15.95
N VAL A 21 -1.65 -6.41 16.43
CA VAL A 21 -2.92 -6.41 15.66
C VAL A 21 -2.77 -5.65 14.35
N GLY A 22 -2.08 -4.51 14.35
CA GLY A 22 -1.76 -3.77 13.13
C GLY A 22 -0.99 -4.63 12.12
N ILE A 23 0.10 -5.26 12.55
CA ILE A 23 0.91 -6.13 11.67
C ILE A 23 0.07 -7.26 11.09
N VAL A 24 -0.76 -7.93 11.89
CA VAL A 24 -1.63 -9.01 11.42
C VAL A 24 -2.59 -8.50 10.33
N ILE A 25 -3.28 -7.39 10.56
CA ILE A 25 -4.20 -6.80 9.58
C ILE A 25 -3.45 -6.39 8.31
N PHE A 26 -2.26 -5.81 8.44
CA PHE A 26 -1.40 -5.44 7.31
C PHE A 26 -1.01 -6.68 6.48
N SER A 27 -0.57 -7.76 7.13
CA SER A 27 -0.20 -9.01 6.46
C SER A 27 -1.36 -9.60 5.66
N PHE A 28 -2.57 -9.64 6.22
CA PHE A 28 -3.75 -10.08 5.46
C PHE A 28 -4.05 -9.16 4.28
N GLY A 29 -3.90 -7.84 4.45
CA GLY A 29 -4.07 -6.87 3.37
C GLY A 29 -3.10 -7.09 2.20
N GLU A 30 -1.81 -7.27 2.51
CA GLU A 30 -0.77 -7.54 1.50
C GLU A 30 -0.96 -8.90 0.80
N MET A 31 -1.36 -9.93 1.55
CA MET A 31 -1.65 -11.26 1.00
C MET A 31 -2.81 -11.26 0.02
N MET A 32 -3.78 -10.35 0.16
CA MET A 32 -4.88 -10.20 -0.81
C MET A 32 -4.47 -9.43 -2.07
N ALA A 33 -3.52 -8.50 -1.95
CA ALA A 33 -3.11 -7.64 -3.06
C ALA A 33 -2.09 -8.30 -3.99
N SER A 34 -1.09 -8.99 -3.42
CA SER A 34 0.05 -9.57 -4.16
C SER A 34 -0.34 -10.64 -5.21
N PRO A 35 -1.19 -11.64 -4.93
CA PRO A 35 -1.55 -12.67 -5.91
C PRO A 35 -2.46 -12.12 -7.03
N LYS A 36 -3.40 -11.22 -6.69
CA LYS A 36 -4.33 -10.65 -7.65
C LYS A 36 -3.64 -9.75 -8.68
N SER A 37 -2.66 -8.97 -8.25
CA SER A 37 -1.87 -8.11 -9.17
C SER A 37 -1.10 -8.93 -10.21
N LYS A 38 -0.47 -10.05 -9.79
CA LYS A 38 0.29 -10.92 -10.70
C LYS A 38 -0.63 -11.67 -11.68
N GLU A 39 -1.78 -12.13 -11.19
CA GLU A 39 -2.80 -12.79 -12.03
C GLU A 39 -3.38 -11.84 -13.09
N TYR A 40 -3.65 -10.58 -12.71
CA TYR A 40 -4.16 -9.56 -13.63
C TYR A 40 -3.15 -9.22 -14.73
N THR A 41 -1.87 -9.02 -14.38
CA THR A 41 -0.80 -8.80 -15.36
C THR A 41 -0.63 -10.01 -16.27
N GLY A 42 -0.73 -11.23 -15.73
CA GLY A 42 -0.66 -12.47 -16.52
C GLY A 42 -1.82 -12.64 -17.51
N LYS A 43 -3.05 -12.25 -17.13
CA LYS A 43 -4.23 -12.32 -18.01
C LYS A 43 -4.23 -11.29 -19.14
N ILE A 44 -3.65 -10.11 -18.92
CA ILE A 44 -3.59 -9.04 -19.94
C ILE A 44 -2.44 -9.26 -20.93
N ALA A 45 -1.38 -9.97 -20.50
CA ALA A 45 -0.21 -10.16 -21.34
C ALA A 45 -0.51 -11.13 -22.51
N PRO A 46 -0.28 -10.73 -23.78
CA PRO A 46 -0.34 -11.65 -24.90
C PRO A 46 0.75 -12.72 -24.75
N PRO A 47 0.49 -14.00 -25.09
CA PRO A 47 1.35 -15.14 -24.76
C PRO A 47 2.78 -15.02 -25.31
N GLU A 48 2.97 -14.26 -26.39
CA GLU A 48 4.28 -14.02 -27.02
C GLU A 48 5.10 -12.91 -26.35
N LYS A 49 4.49 -12.06 -25.51
CA LYS A 49 5.15 -10.88 -24.89
C LYS A 49 5.01 -10.85 -23.36
N VAL A 50 4.73 -11.99 -22.73
CA VAL A 50 4.56 -12.10 -21.27
C VAL A 50 5.80 -11.58 -20.52
N ALA A 51 7.01 -11.87 -21.01
CA ALA A 51 8.25 -11.39 -20.40
C ALA A 51 8.36 -9.85 -20.38
N LEU A 52 7.90 -9.17 -21.44
CA LEU A 52 7.92 -7.70 -21.52
C LEU A 52 6.92 -7.08 -20.54
N TYR A 53 5.69 -7.62 -20.48
CA TYR A 53 4.65 -7.14 -19.55
C TYR A 53 5.04 -7.36 -18.09
N MET A 54 5.63 -8.51 -17.76
CA MET A 54 6.16 -8.78 -16.43
C MET A 54 7.35 -7.87 -16.12
N GLY A 55 8.23 -7.57 -17.09
CA GLY A 55 9.33 -6.62 -16.93
C GLY A 55 8.85 -5.21 -16.56
N TYR A 56 7.83 -4.69 -17.25
CA TYR A 56 7.22 -3.41 -16.90
C TYR A 56 6.54 -3.44 -15.52
N PHE A 57 5.89 -4.55 -15.15
CA PHE A 57 5.31 -4.72 -13.82
C PHE A 57 6.38 -4.64 -12.72
N TYR A 58 7.48 -5.38 -12.84
CA TYR A 58 8.56 -5.35 -11.86
C TYR A 58 9.27 -3.99 -11.79
N TRP A 59 9.36 -3.27 -12.91
CA TRP A 59 9.89 -1.91 -12.93
C TRP A 59 9.02 -0.94 -12.10
N CYS A 60 7.70 -0.99 -12.28
CA CYS A 60 6.76 -0.21 -11.46
C CYS A 60 6.84 -0.58 -9.98
N VAL A 61 7.00 -1.87 -9.65
CA VAL A 61 7.18 -2.32 -8.25
C VAL A 61 8.49 -1.81 -7.65
N ALA A 62 9.58 -1.82 -8.41
CA ALA A 62 10.87 -1.30 -7.96
C ALA A 62 10.80 0.21 -7.66
N LEU A 63 10.15 0.98 -8.53
CA LEU A 63 9.91 2.40 -8.29
C LEU A 63 9.03 2.64 -7.06
N GLY A 64 7.96 1.86 -6.89
CA GLY A 64 7.10 1.95 -5.71
C GLY A 64 7.88 1.72 -4.41
N ASN A 65 8.76 0.73 -4.37
CA ASN A 65 9.63 0.47 -3.22
C ASN A 65 10.67 1.57 -3.00
N LEU A 66 11.26 2.12 -4.06
CA LEU A 66 12.24 3.20 -3.97
C LEU A 66 11.63 4.46 -3.35
N PHE A 67 10.51 4.93 -3.92
CA PHE A 67 9.83 6.13 -3.41
C PHE A 67 9.20 5.87 -2.03
N GLY A 68 8.64 4.68 -1.80
CA GLY A 68 8.10 4.27 -0.51
C GLY A 68 9.18 4.25 0.59
N GLY A 69 10.37 3.75 0.29
CA GLY A 69 11.52 3.73 1.20
C GLY A 69 12.01 5.13 1.56
N ILE A 70 12.16 6.02 0.57
CA ILE A 70 12.60 7.41 0.80
C ILE A 70 11.55 8.17 1.62
N LEU A 71 10.28 8.09 1.22
CA LEU A 71 9.19 8.77 1.91
C LEU A 71 9.06 8.28 3.35
N SER A 72 9.07 6.96 3.57
CA SER A 72 8.95 6.40 4.91
C SER A 72 10.15 6.72 5.79
N GLY A 73 11.37 6.69 5.25
CA GLY A 73 12.58 7.06 5.98
C GLY A 73 12.59 8.52 6.41
N GLN A 74 12.18 9.44 5.53
CA GLN A 74 12.10 10.87 5.85
C GLN A 74 11.00 11.18 6.86
N LEU A 75 9.80 10.58 6.71
CA LEU A 75 8.71 10.75 7.67
C LEU A 75 9.06 10.16 9.04
N TYR A 76 9.76 9.03 9.08
CA TYR A 76 10.24 8.44 10.32
C TYR A 76 11.27 9.35 11.02
N ALA A 77 12.24 9.88 10.28
CA ALA A 77 13.23 10.80 10.84
C ALA A 77 12.56 12.08 11.39
N ALA A 78 11.71 12.73 10.60
CA ALA A 78 11.10 14.00 10.99
C ALA A 78 10.09 13.85 12.14
N PHE A 79 9.17 12.88 12.05
CA PHE A 79 8.04 12.80 12.98
C PHE A 79 8.28 11.85 14.15
N ALA A 80 8.82 10.65 13.88
CA ALA A 80 9.01 9.65 14.93
C ALA A 80 10.30 9.87 15.73
N ARG A 81 11.41 10.29 15.08
CA ARG A 81 12.68 10.52 15.77
C ARG A 81 12.75 11.93 16.37
N ASP A 82 12.59 12.97 15.56
CA ASP A 82 12.86 14.35 16.00
C ASP A 82 11.69 14.94 16.82
N MET A 83 10.45 14.71 16.40
CA MET A 83 9.26 15.22 17.11
C MET A 83 8.70 14.26 18.17
N GLN A 84 9.21 13.02 18.27
CA GLN A 84 8.70 11.96 19.16
C GLN A 84 7.17 11.73 19.06
N ARG A 85 6.60 12.04 17.89
CA ARG A 85 5.15 11.96 17.61
C ARG A 85 4.88 11.00 16.45
N PRO A 86 4.96 9.68 16.70
CA PRO A 86 4.68 8.67 15.69
C PRO A 86 3.21 8.65 15.25
N ASP A 87 2.31 9.23 16.05
CA ASP A 87 0.89 9.41 15.75
C ASP A 87 0.66 10.15 14.43
N ILE A 88 1.44 11.21 14.17
CA ILE A 88 1.34 12.01 12.94
C ILE A 88 1.85 11.21 11.73
N MET A 89 2.91 10.42 11.90
CA MET A 89 3.46 9.56 10.85
C MET A 89 2.42 8.52 10.39
N TRP A 90 1.79 7.82 11.34
CA TRP A 90 0.77 6.83 11.03
C TRP A 90 -0.49 7.45 10.43
N PHE A 91 -0.87 8.67 10.85
CA PHE A 91 -1.95 9.41 10.22
C PHE A 91 -1.65 9.74 8.75
N ILE A 92 -0.45 10.20 8.43
CA ILE A 92 -0.03 10.49 7.05
C ILE A 92 -0.07 9.21 6.19
N PHE A 93 0.47 8.10 6.69
CA PHE A 93 0.39 6.82 5.96
C PHE A 93 -1.05 6.34 5.77
N GLY A 94 -1.90 6.47 6.80
CA GLY A 94 -3.32 6.18 6.71
C GLY A 94 -4.02 7.04 5.66
N ALA A 95 -3.73 8.34 5.60
CA ALA A 95 -4.29 9.27 4.63
C ALA A 95 -3.87 8.94 3.19
N ILE A 96 -2.59 8.63 2.96
CA ILE A 96 -2.08 8.21 1.64
C ILE A 96 -2.75 6.90 1.22
N ALA A 97 -2.85 5.92 2.13
CA ALA A 97 -3.48 4.64 1.86
C ALA A 97 -4.99 4.80 1.58
N PHE A 98 -5.67 5.71 2.28
CA PHE A 98 -7.08 6.04 2.06
C PHE A 98 -7.28 6.69 0.68
N PHE A 99 -6.43 7.66 0.31
CA PHE A 99 -6.48 8.31 -0.99
C PHE A 99 -6.27 7.32 -2.14
N SER A 100 -5.29 6.42 -2.01
CA SER A 100 -5.04 5.35 -2.97
C SER A 100 -6.25 4.40 -3.10
N ALA A 101 -6.86 4.00 -1.97
CA ALA A 101 -8.07 3.18 -1.98
C ALA A 101 -9.25 3.90 -2.64
N MET A 102 -9.40 5.20 -2.41
CA MET A 102 -10.45 6.02 -3.01
C MET A 102 -10.29 6.09 -4.53
N LEU A 103 -9.06 6.30 -5.03
CA LEU A 103 -8.77 6.30 -6.47
C LEU A 103 -9.15 4.97 -7.14
N ILE A 104 -8.85 3.84 -6.51
CA ILE A 104 -9.20 2.52 -7.05
C ILE A 104 -10.73 2.33 -7.07
N LEU A 105 -11.43 2.71 -6.01
CA LEU A 105 -12.90 2.65 -5.96
C LEU A 105 -13.56 3.56 -7.00
N LEU A 106 -12.97 4.73 -7.23
CA LEU A 106 -13.46 5.71 -8.19
C LEU A 106 -13.20 5.23 -9.63
N TYR A 107 -12.05 4.59 -9.88
CA TYR A 107 -11.76 3.90 -11.15
C TYR A 107 -12.75 2.77 -11.42
N ASP A 108 -13.00 1.89 -10.44
CA ASP A 108 -13.97 0.80 -10.58
C ASP A 108 -15.38 1.33 -10.89
N ARG A 109 -15.85 2.34 -10.14
CA ARG A 109 -17.19 2.90 -10.36
C ARG A 109 -17.34 3.69 -11.66
N LEU A 110 -16.33 4.42 -12.11
CA LEU A 110 -16.44 5.27 -13.31
C LEU A 110 -16.09 4.54 -14.61
N VAL A 111 -15.14 3.59 -14.56
CA VAL A 111 -14.59 2.94 -15.76
C VAL A 111 -15.22 1.57 -16.00
N ILE A 112 -15.33 0.73 -14.96
CA ILE A 112 -15.84 -0.65 -15.14
C ILE A 112 -17.35 -0.67 -15.34
N LYS A 113 -18.10 0.28 -14.75
CA LYS A 113 -19.56 0.37 -14.96
C LYS A 113 -19.97 0.86 -16.36
N LYS A 114 -19.01 1.16 -17.24
CA LYS A 114 -19.23 1.68 -18.59
C LYS A 114 -18.81 0.71 -19.71
N ILE A 115 -18.41 -0.51 -19.35
CA ILE A 115 -18.20 -1.66 -20.25
C ILE A 115 -19.34 -2.65 -20.01
#